data_AF-C5L996-F1
#
_entry.id   AF-C5L996-F1
#
_cell.length_a   1.000
_cell.length_b   1.000
_cell.length_c   1.000
_cell.angle_alpha   90.00
_cell.angle_beta   90.00
_cell.angle_gamma   90.00
#
_symmetry.space_group_name_H-M   'P 1'
#
loop_
_entity.id
_entity.type
_entity.pdbx_description
1 polymer ?
#
loop_
_entity_poly.entity_id
_entity_poly.type
_entity_poly.pdbx_seq_one_letter_code
_entity_poly.pdbx_strand_id
1 'polypeptide(L)'
;MAALARQGLAGGDTMALDRVLHTTNNAVMAATARDITGPEAAQILSHICVALDKSPTRAMVLAEWARNLLLVHAGYLSGHPEDTRAAIAPLLESFHQRSAYFSALSKLHGRVQAIINVCTATQQHSAKQTPPEPLAKHGGDDDAAYDNDVAMDSDGMASESDDDEEEEGSDSD
;
A
#
# COMPACT_ATOMS: atom_id res chain seq x y z
N MET A 1 -4.25 -26.85 4.86
CA MET A 1 -4.61 -26.00 3.71
C MET A 1 -5.03 -26.80 2.48
N ALA A 2 -4.32 -27.88 2.12
CA ALA A 2 -4.70 -28.69 0.95
C ALA A 2 -6.11 -29.31 1.03
N ALA A 3 -6.52 -29.84 2.19
CA ALA A 3 -7.89 -30.34 2.38
C ALA A 3 -8.95 -29.24 2.16
N LEU A 4 -8.68 -28.01 2.61
CA LEU A 4 -9.55 -26.86 2.41
C LEU A 4 -9.57 -26.40 0.94
N ALA A 5 -8.43 -26.47 0.26
CA ALA A 5 -8.35 -26.22 -1.18
C ALA A 5 -9.20 -27.22 -1.96
N ARG A 6 -9.09 -28.52 -1.63
CA ARG A 6 -9.92 -29.58 -2.22
C ARG A 6 -11.40 -29.38 -1.96
N GLN A 7 -11.77 -28.95 -0.75
CA GLN A 7 -13.15 -28.59 -0.44
C GLN A 7 -13.65 -27.44 -1.32
N GLY A 8 -12.85 -26.39 -1.47
CA GLY A 8 -13.17 -25.25 -2.34
C GLY A 8 -13.36 -25.66 -3.81
N LEU A 9 -12.49 -26.55 -4.31
CA LEU A 9 -12.57 -27.06 -5.68
C LEU A 9 -13.77 -28.00 -5.89
N ALA A 10 -13.96 -28.99 -5.02
CA ALA A 10 -14.99 -30.02 -5.19
C ALA A 10 -16.41 -29.49 -4.89
N GLY A 11 -16.55 -28.58 -3.93
CA GLY A 11 -17.84 -28.02 -3.53
C GLY A 11 -18.23 -26.72 -4.25
N GLY A 12 -17.34 -26.16 -5.08
CA GLY A 12 -17.53 -24.82 -5.64
C GLY A 12 -17.50 -23.70 -4.58
N ASP A 13 -17.01 -24.00 -3.37
CA ASP A 13 -16.89 -23.06 -2.27
C ASP A 13 -15.73 -22.10 -2.52
N THR A 14 -16.03 -21.03 -3.26
CA THR A 14 -15.07 -19.98 -3.59
C THR A 14 -14.54 -19.27 -2.35
N MET A 15 -15.29 -19.24 -1.23
CA MET A 15 -14.82 -18.64 0.02
C MET A 15 -13.75 -19.51 0.68
N ALA A 16 -13.91 -20.83 0.69
CA ALA A 16 -12.88 -21.75 1.17
C ALA A 16 -11.58 -21.62 0.37
N LEU A 17 -11.69 -21.54 -0.96
CA LEU A 17 -10.52 -21.36 -1.81
C LEU A 17 -9.87 -19.99 -1.60
N ASP A 18 -10.67 -18.94 -1.44
CA ASP A 18 -10.13 -17.62 -1.15
C ASP A 18 -9.37 -17.62 0.18
N ARG A 19 -9.89 -18.25 1.24
CA ARG A 19 -9.18 -18.38 2.52
C ARG A 19 -7.82 -19.06 2.37
N VAL A 20 -7.71 -20.07 1.51
CA VAL A 20 -6.41 -20.67 1.18
C VAL A 20 -5.48 -19.65 0.56
N LEU A 21 -5.96 -18.93 -0.45
CA LEU A 21 -5.19 -17.92 -1.20
C LEU A 21 -4.90 -16.63 -0.42
N HIS A 22 -5.46 -16.43 0.77
CA HIS A 22 -5.08 -15.36 1.70
C HIS A 22 -3.86 -15.70 2.57
N THR A 23 -3.41 -16.96 2.55
CA THR A 23 -2.23 -17.36 3.33
C THR A 23 -0.96 -16.76 2.75
N THR A 24 -0.18 -16.08 3.60
CA THR A 24 1.10 -15.43 3.24
C THR A 24 2.34 -16.21 3.69
N ASN A 25 2.17 -17.25 4.52
CA ASN A 25 3.29 -18.06 4.97
C ASN A 25 3.79 -18.96 3.84
N ASN A 26 4.95 -18.61 3.28
CA ASN A 26 5.55 -19.31 2.14
C ASN A 26 5.80 -20.81 2.39
N ALA A 27 6.15 -21.21 3.62
CA ALA A 27 6.34 -22.62 3.96
C ALA A 27 5.01 -23.40 3.89
N VAL A 28 3.91 -22.78 4.32
CA VAL A 28 2.57 -23.36 4.20
C VAL A 28 2.14 -23.43 2.75
N MET A 29 2.43 -22.40 1.95
CA MET A 29 2.12 -22.37 0.51
C MET A 29 2.86 -23.50 -0.23
N ALA A 30 4.16 -23.65 0.00
CA ALA A 30 4.98 -24.70 -0.61
C ALA A 30 4.55 -26.11 -0.17
N ALA A 31 4.26 -26.30 1.13
CA ALA A 31 3.73 -27.56 1.64
C ALA A 31 2.37 -27.90 1.01
N THR A 32 1.49 -26.91 0.86
CA THR A 32 0.17 -27.08 0.23
C THR A 32 0.29 -27.41 -1.25
N ALA A 33 1.16 -26.72 -1.98
CA ALA A 33 1.40 -26.99 -3.40
C ALA A 33 1.89 -28.42 -3.65
N ARG A 34 2.70 -28.99 -2.75
CA ARG A 34 3.14 -30.40 -2.83
C ARG A 34 2.07 -31.43 -2.47
N ASP A 35 1.08 -31.06 -1.66
CA ASP A 35 0.04 -31.98 -1.16
C ASP A 35 -1.22 -32.01 -2.05
N ILE A 36 -1.29 -31.17 -3.09
CA ILE A 36 -2.35 -31.19 -4.10
C ILE A 36 -1.87 -31.87 -5.39
N THR A 37 -2.81 -32.28 -6.22
CA THR A 37 -2.55 -32.91 -7.52
C THR A 37 -2.36 -31.88 -8.63
N GLY A 38 -1.79 -32.31 -9.76
CA GLY A 38 -1.62 -31.46 -10.95
C GLY A 38 -2.93 -30.85 -11.50
N PRO A 39 -4.02 -31.63 -11.66
CA PRO A 39 -5.32 -31.09 -12.07
C PRO A 39 -5.87 -30.06 -11.08
N GLU A 40 -5.75 -30.31 -9.77
CA GLU A 40 -6.14 -29.35 -8.73
C GLU A 40 -5.32 -28.05 -8.85
N ALA A 41 -4.01 -28.16 -9.07
CA ALA A 41 -3.15 -27.00 -9.26
C ALA A 41 -3.55 -26.16 -10.48
N ALA A 42 -3.90 -26.80 -11.60
CA ALA A 42 -4.39 -26.09 -12.79
C ALA A 42 -5.69 -25.33 -12.51
N GLN A 43 -6.64 -25.93 -11.79
CA GLN A 43 -7.88 -25.26 -11.38
C GLN A 43 -7.60 -24.06 -10.46
N ILE A 44 -6.70 -24.23 -9.47
CA ILE A 44 -6.32 -23.14 -8.56
C ILE A 44 -5.65 -22.00 -9.33
N LEU A 45 -4.80 -22.29 -10.32
CA LEU A 45 -4.18 -21.26 -11.17
C LEU A 45 -5.23 -20.44 -11.94
N SER A 46 -6.27 -21.08 -12.47
CA SER A 46 -7.40 -20.39 -13.11
C SER A 46 -8.15 -19.49 -12.12
N HIS A 47 -8.38 -19.96 -10.89
CA HIS A 47 -8.98 -19.15 -9.82
C HIS A 47 -8.09 -17.97 -9.42
N ILE A 48 -6.77 -18.17 -9.35
CA ILE A 48 -5.81 -17.09 -9.09
C ILE A 48 -5.95 -16.00 -10.13
N CYS A 49 -6.09 -16.32 -11.42
CA CYS A 49 -6.29 -15.32 -12.47
C CYS A 49 -7.54 -14.45 -12.22
N VAL A 50 -8.67 -15.07 -11.87
CA VAL A 50 -9.90 -14.33 -11.56
C VAL A 50 -9.74 -13.46 -10.31
N ALA A 51 -9.11 -13.99 -9.26
CA ALA A 51 -8.87 -13.25 -8.03
C ALA A 51 -7.92 -12.05 -8.26
N LEU A 52 -6.94 -12.26 -9.13
CA LEU A 52 -5.99 -11.26 -9.57
C LEU A 52 -6.72 -10.07 -10.22
N ASP A 53 -7.63 -10.32 -11.16
CA ASP A 53 -8.36 -9.24 -11.86
C ASP A 53 -9.34 -8.50 -10.93
N LYS A 54 -9.89 -9.19 -9.93
CA LYS A 54 -10.82 -8.61 -8.94
C LYS A 54 -10.12 -7.79 -7.86
N SER A 55 -8.92 -8.18 -7.42
CA SER A 55 -8.27 -7.62 -6.24
C SER A 55 -6.79 -7.33 -6.49
N PRO A 56 -6.45 -6.13 -7.01
CA PRO A 56 -5.06 -5.77 -7.31
C PRO A 56 -4.19 -5.68 -6.05
N THR A 57 -4.76 -5.42 -4.88
CA THR A 57 -4.05 -5.35 -3.59
C THR A 57 -3.47 -6.70 -3.17
N ARG A 58 -4.06 -7.82 -3.62
CA ARG A 58 -3.61 -9.19 -3.33
C ARG A 58 -2.57 -9.71 -4.32
N ALA A 59 -2.15 -8.90 -5.30
CA ALA A 59 -1.35 -9.36 -6.43
C ALA A 59 -0.03 -10.04 -6.03
N MET A 60 0.66 -9.53 -5.01
CA MET A 60 1.91 -10.14 -4.52
C MET A 60 1.70 -11.55 -3.97
N VAL A 61 0.74 -11.72 -3.06
CA VAL A 61 0.44 -13.01 -2.42
C VAL A 61 -0.04 -14.03 -3.47
N LEU A 62 -0.92 -13.60 -4.38
CA LEU A 62 -1.43 -14.44 -5.47
C LEU A 62 -0.34 -14.83 -6.47
N ALA A 63 0.61 -13.94 -6.78
CA ALA A 63 1.76 -14.27 -7.61
C ALA A 63 2.71 -15.27 -6.93
N GLU A 64 2.90 -15.19 -5.61
CA GLU A 64 3.66 -16.19 -4.86
C GLU A 64 2.97 -17.57 -4.86
N TRP A 65 1.64 -17.61 -4.74
CA TRP A 65 0.88 -18.85 -4.89
C TRP A 65 1.06 -19.43 -6.28
N ALA A 66 0.87 -18.63 -7.34
CA ALA A 66 1.08 -19.06 -8.71
C ALA A 66 2.50 -19.61 -8.92
N ARG A 67 3.53 -18.90 -8.43
CA ARG A 67 4.93 -19.37 -8.52
C ARG A 67 5.13 -20.74 -7.87
N ASN A 68 4.61 -20.96 -6.66
CA ASN A 68 4.73 -22.25 -5.97
C ASN A 68 4.04 -23.37 -6.74
N LEU A 69 2.83 -23.13 -7.24
CA LEU A 69 2.07 -24.11 -8.02
C LEU A 69 2.78 -24.47 -9.33
N LEU A 70 3.27 -23.46 -10.06
CA LEU A 70 4.00 -23.66 -11.31
C LEU A 70 5.29 -24.44 -11.10
N LEU A 71 6.05 -24.15 -10.04
CA LEU A 71 7.30 -24.86 -9.75
C LEU A 71 7.09 -26.34 -9.40
N VAL A 72 6.06 -26.65 -8.60
CA VAL A 72 5.78 -28.03 -8.19
C VAL A 72 5.15 -28.83 -9.33
N HIS A 73 4.24 -28.22 -10.09
CA HIS A 73 3.41 -28.92 -11.09
C HIS A 73 3.86 -28.70 -12.54
N ALA A 74 5.06 -28.14 -12.76
CA ALA A 74 5.61 -27.93 -14.11
C ALA A 74 5.57 -29.21 -14.97
N GLY A 75 5.90 -30.37 -14.38
CA GLY A 75 5.85 -31.66 -15.07
C GLY A 75 4.44 -32.01 -15.55
N TYR A 76 3.44 -31.89 -14.69
CA TYR A 76 2.03 -32.11 -15.05
C TYR A 76 1.57 -31.16 -16.16
N LEU A 77 1.80 -29.86 -15.97
CA LEU A 77 1.40 -28.82 -16.93
C LEU A 77 2.05 -29.05 -18.30
N SER A 78 3.35 -29.35 -18.34
CA SER A 78 4.04 -29.65 -19.59
C SER A 78 3.47 -30.85 -20.35
N GLY A 79 2.90 -31.83 -19.63
CA GLY A 79 2.25 -33.00 -20.22
C GLY A 79 0.78 -32.80 -20.62
N HIS A 80 0.14 -31.71 -20.18
CA HIS A 80 -1.28 -31.44 -20.39
C HIS A 80 -1.46 -30.04 -21.04
N PRO A 81 -1.31 -29.94 -22.37
CA PRO A 81 -1.27 -28.65 -23.06
C PRO A 81 -2.61 -27.89 -22.99
N GLU A 82 -3.75 -28.58 -22.93
CA GLU A 82 -5.06 -27.93 -22.79
C GLU A 82 -5.22 -27.24 -21.43
N ASP A 83 -4.91 -27.94 -20.33
CA ASP A 83 -4.93 -27.37 -18.97
C ASP A 83 -3.94 -26.21 -18.84
N THR A 84 -2.75 -26.37 -19.43
CA THR A 84 -1.73 -25.33 -19.45
C THR A 84 -2.21 -24.10 -20.20
N ARG A 85 -2.81 -24.27 -21.38
CA ARG A 85 -3.35 -23.14 -22.16
C ARG A 85 -4.45 -22.42 -21.37
N ALA A 86 -5.34 -23.17 -20.72
CA ALA A 86 -6.42 -22.62 -19.91
C ALA A 86 -5.93 -21.85 -18.67
N ALA A 87 -4.86 -22.31 -18.01
CA ALA A 87 -4.34 -21.69 -16.80
C ALA A 87 -3.33 -20.56 -17.08
N ILE A 88 -2.41 -20.76 -18.03
CA ILE A 88 -1.24 -19.88 -18.22
C ILE A 88 -1.56 -18.67 -19.09
N ALA A 89 -2.32 -18.83 -20.17
CA ALA A 89 -2.59 -17.70 -21.07
C ALA A 89 -3.32 -16.54 -20.38
N PRO A 90 -4.39 -16.78 -19.57
CA PRO A 90 -5.03 -15.71 -18.82
C PRO A 90 -4.11 -15.08 -17.77
N LEU A 91 -3.29 -15.90 -17.10
CA LEU A 91 -2.36 -15.43 -16.08
C LEU A 91 -1.29 -14.48 -16.66
N LEU A 92 -0.75 -14.83 -17.83
CA LEU A 92 0.19 -13.98 -18.56
C LEU A 92 -0.46 -12.67 -19.01
N GLU A 93 -1.68 -12.72 -19.54
CA GLU A 93 -2.41 -11.52 -19.93
C GLU A 93 -2.62 -10.57 -18.73
N SER A 94 -3.06 -11.11 -17.58
CA SER A 94 -3.24 -10.33 -16.35
C SER A 94 -1.92 -9.68 -15.87
N PHE A 95 -0.78 -10.38 -16.02
CA PHE A 95 0.53 -9.80 -15.71
C PHE A 95 0.98 -8.73 -16.71
N HIS A 96 0.72 -8.92 -18.00
CA HIS A 96 1.02 -7.93 -19.04
C HIS A 96 0.24 -6.63 -18.82
N GLN A 97 -1.07 -6.73 -18.57
CA GLN A 97 -1.92 -5.56 -18.32
C GLN A 97 -1.44 -4.71 -17.14
N ARG A 98 -0.91 -5.35 -16.08
CA ARG A 98 -0.39 -4.63 -14.90
C ARG A 98 0.96 -4.02 -15.11
N SER A 99 1.86 -4.77 -15.75
CA SER A 99 3.22 -4.28 -16.01
C SER A 99 3.23 -3.17 -17.07
N ALA A 100 2.20 -3.08 -17.92
CA ALA A 100 2.09 -2.06 -18.96
C ALA A 100 2.20 -0.62 -18.43
N TYR A 101 1.68 -0.35 -17.23
CA TYR A 101 1.66 0.99 -16.65
C TYR A 101 2.89 1.31 -15.78
N PHE A 102 3.80 0.35 -15.59
CA PHE A 102 4.94 0.50 -14.68
C PHE A 102 5.80 1.72 -15.01
N SER A 103 6.12 1.95 -16.29
CA SER A 103 6.91 3.09 -16.74
C SER A 103 6.22 4.43 -16.47
N ALA A 104 4.92 4.52 -16.75
CA ALA A 104 4.14 5.74 -16.52
C ALA A 104 4.02 6.05 -15.02
N LEU A 105 3.72 5.05 -14.19
CA LEU A 105 3.65 5.19 -12.73
C LEU A 105 5.00 5.54 -12.11
N SER A 106 6.10 4.98 -12.61
CA SER A 106 7.45 5.30 -12.13
C SER A 106 7.82 6.77 -12.40
N LYS A 107 7.47 7.29 -13.58
CA LYS A 107 7.66 8.71 -13.91
C LYS A 107 6.81 9.60 -13.02
N LEU A 108 5.55 9.25 -12.80
CA LEU A 108 4.66 10.00 -11.90
C LEU A 108 5.20 10.00 -10.47
N HIS A 109 5.59 8.83 -9.95
CA HIS A 109 6.20 8.69 -8.63
C HIS A 109 7.42 9.61 -8.49
N GLY A 110 8.33 9.63 -9.47
CA GLY A 110 9.48 10.54 -9.45
C GLY A 110 9.10 12.03 -9.38
N ARG A 111 8.06 12.45 -10.12
CA ARG A 111 7.55 13.83 -10.08
C ARG A 111 6.92 14.18 -8.73
N VAL A 112 6.15 13.26 -8.15
CA VAL A 112 5.56 13.43 -6.81
C VAL A 112 6.65 13.53 -5.75
N GLN A 113 7.65 12.64 -5.79
CA GLN A 113 8.80 12.70 -4.88
C GLN A 113 9.57 14.01 -5.01
N ALA A 114 9.77 14.53 -6.22
CA ALA A 114 10.42 15.81 -6.43
C ALA A 114 9.65 16.97 -5.77
N ILE A 115 8.31 16.99 -5.89
CA ILE A 115 7.47 18.01 -5.25
C ILE A 115 7.55 17.90 -3.72
N ILE A 116 7.43 16.68 -3.18
CA ILE A 116 7.57 16.43 -1.73
C ILE A 116 8.91 16.96 -1.22
N ASN A 117 10.00 16.69 -1.93
CA ASN A 117 11.34 17.15 -1.57
C ASN A 117 11.46 18.69 -1.59
N VAL A 118 10.86 19.36 -2.58
CA VAL A 118 10.85 20.83 -2.64
C VAL A 118 10.04 21.41 -1.47
N CYS A 119 8.83 20.91 -1.23
CA CYS A 119 7.97 21.40 -0.14
C CYS A 119 8.64 21.24 1.23
N THR A 120 9.25 20.09 1.49
CA THR A 120 9.97 19.83 2.75
C THR A 120 11.20 20.72 2.88
N ALA A 121 11.98 20.93 1.83
CA ALA A 121 13.12 21.85 1.84
C ALA A 121 12.70 23.31 2.09
N THR A 122 11.61 23.78 1.47
CA THR A 122 11.09 25.14 1.69
C THR A 122 10.61 25.33 3.13
N GLN A 123 9.90 24.36 3.70
CA GLN A 123 9.49 24.42 5.12
C GLN A 123 10.70 24.49 6.06
N GLN A 124 11.73 23.67 5.80
CA GLN A 124 12.98 23.72 6.57
C GLN A 124 13.73 25.05 6.41
N HIS A 125 13.68 25.65 5.22
CA HIS A 125 14.28 26.97 4.99
C HIS A 125 13.51 28.09 5.70
N SER A 126 12.18 28.13 5.63
CA SER A 126 11.36 29.09 6.39
C SER A 126 11.55 28.94 7.90
N ALA A 127 11.68 27.71 8.42
CA ALA A 127 11.93 27.48 9.84
C ALA A 127 13.34 27.90 10.31
N LYS A 128 14.31 27.99 9.39
CA LYS A 128 15.69 28.41 9.68
C LYS A 128 15.95 29.89 9.40
N GLN A 129 14.98 30.62 8.85
CA GLN A 129 15.09 32.08 8.72
C GLN A 129 14.80 32.73 10.07
N THR A 130 15.84 32.87 10.90
CA THR A 130 15.85 33.90 11.94
C THR A 130 15.67 35.26 11.27
N PRO A 131 14.85 36.17 11.83
CA PRO A 131 14.68 37.50 11.25
C PRO A 131 16.06 38.12 11.01
N PRO A 132 16.30 38.77 9.86
CA PRO A 132 17.57 39.45 9.65
C PRO A 132 17.73 40.49 10.76
N GLU A 133 18.75 40.31 11.61
CA GLU A 133 19.12 41.31 12.58
C GLU A 133 19.51 42.57 11.81
N PRO A 134 18.89 43.74 12.08
CA PRO A 134 19.10 44.93 11.26
C PRO A 134 20.56 45.39 11.35
N LEU A 135 21.31 45.16 10.27
CA LEU A 135 22.67 45.66 10.05
C LEU A 135 22.64 47.15 9.68
N ALA A 136 22.20 48.01 10.60
CA ALA A 136 22.59 49.42 10.74
C ALA A 136 21.66 50.13 11.73
N LYS A 137 22.08 50.29 12.99
CA LYS A 137 21.64 51.43 13.79
C LYS A 137 22.45 52.63 13.29
N HIS A 138 21.85 53.45 12.43
CA HIS A 138 22.43 54.75 12.09
C HIS A 138 22.33 55.63 13.33
N GLY A 139 23.45 55.75 14.06
CA GLY A 139 23.60 56.69 15.18
C GLY A 139 23.67 58.12 14.63
N GLY A 140 22.50 58.67 14.28
CA GLY A 140 22.30 60.10 14.19
C GLY A 140 22.07 60.60 15.61
N ASP A 141 23.11 61.19 16.16
CA ASP A 141 23.09 62.01 17.36
C ASP A 141 22.16 63.20 17.07
N ASP A 142 20.93 63.16 17.58
CA ASP A 142 20.10 64.35 17.75
C ASP A 142 19.14 64.12 18.93
N ASP A 143 19.40 64.88 19.99
CA ASP A 143 18.69 64.96 21.24
C ASP A 143 17.17 65.15 21.06
N ALA A 144 16.39 64.27 21.69
CA ALA A 144 15.12 64.66 22.33
C ALA A 144 14.67 63.57 23.31
N ALA A 145 15.02 63.77 24.57
CA ALA A 145 14.45 63.06 25.70
C ALA A 145 12.92 63.24 25.72
N TYR A 146 12.18 62.14 25.63
CA TYR A 146 10.83 62.05 26.17
C TYR A 146 10.74 60.78 27.01
N ASP A 147 10.84 61.04 28.31
CA ASP A 147 10.44 60.20 29.42
C ASP A 147 8.99 59.73 29.25
N ASN A 148 8.80 58.41 29.25
CA ASN A 148 7.50 57.80 29.51
C ASN A 148 7.71 56.45 30.19
N ASP A 149 8.04 56.51 31.48
CA ASP A 149 7.83 55.42 32.43
C ASP A 149 6.35 55.02 32.46
N VAL A 150 6.00 53.89 31.84
CA VAL A 150 4.86 53.08 32.28
C VAL A 150 5.22 51.60 32.15
N ALA A 151 5.74 51.04 33.25
CA ALA A 151 5.75 49.61 33.49
C ALA A 151 4.31 49.14 33.74
N MET A 152 3.81 48.19 32.96
CA MET A 152 2.75 47.26 33.39
C MET A 152 2.94 45.90 32.70
N ASP A 153 3.64 45.07 33.45
CA ASP A 153 3.34 43.70 33.85
C ASP A 153 2.58 42.75 32.91
N SER A 154 3.12 41.55 32.89
CA SER A 154 2.71 40.36 32.19
C SER A 154 1.73 39.55 33.05
N ASP A 155 0.55 39.26 32.53
CA ASP A 155 -0.23 38.04 32.83
C ASP A 155 -1.32 37.96 31.75
N GLY A 156 -1.52 36.88 30.98
CA GLY A 156 -1.62 35.49 31.40
C GLY A 156 -3.09 35.07 31.28
N MET A 157 -3.36 33.91 30.65
CA MET A 157 -4.67 33.20 30.53
C MET A 157 -5.54 33.61 29.32
N ALA A 158 -6.22 32.73 28.57
CA ALA A 158 -6.43 31.27 28.56
C ALA A 158 -7.04 30.91 27.17
N SER A 159 -6.58 29.85 26.50
CA SER A 159 -7.24 28.53 26.38
C SER A 159 -8.66 28.56 25.78
N GLU A 160 -8.76 28.31 24.47
CA GLU A 160 -9.99 27.80 23.85
C GLU A 160 -9.72 26.36 23.43
N SER A 161 -10.31 25.46 24.21
CA SER A 161 -10.47 24.03 23.94
C SER A 161 -11.67 23.90 22.99
N ASP A 162 -11.56 23.11 21.93
CA ASP A 162 -12.75 22.54 21.31
C ASP A 162 -12.45 21.08 20.96
N ASP A 163 -12.94 20.25 21.89
CA ASP A 163 -13.03 18.81 21.89
C ASP A 163 -14.47 18.54 21.45
N ASP A 164 -14.68 17.80 20.36
CA ASP A 164 -16.00 17.22 20.14
C ASP A 164 -15.87 15.83 19.51
N GLU A 165 -16.45 14.92 20.27
CA GLU A 165 -16.24 13.49 20.33
C GLU A 165 -17.00 12.73 19.23
N GLU A 166 -16.52 11.51 19.03
CA GLU A 166 -17.12 10.45 18.23
C GLU A 166 -18.51 10.06 18.76
N GLU A 167 -19.52 9.98 17.90
CA GLU A 167 -20.80 9.33 18.22
C GLU A 167 -20.93 8.03 17.40
N GLU A 168 -20.61 6.90 18.04
CA GLU A 168 -21.07 5.58 17.63
C GLU A 168 -22.53 5.38 18.07
N GLY A 169 -23.41 5.08 17.12
CA GLY A 169 -24.80 4.72 17.35
C GLY A 169 -25.16 3.39 16.69
N SER A 170 -25.01 2.31 17.44
CA SER A 170 -25.67 1.02 17.22
C SER A 170 -27.14 1.14 17.66
N ASP A 171 -28.13 0.75 16.84
CA ASP A 171 -28.94 -0.47 17.05
C ASP A 171 -30.10 -0.65 16.02
N SER A 172 -30.38 -1.92 15.72
CA SER A 172 -31.67 -2.56 15.40
C SER A 172 -32.49 -2.26 14.11
N ASP A 173 -32.57 -3.26 13.20
CA ASP A 173 -33.77 -4.08 12.89
C ASP A 173 -33.35 -5.39 12.16
#